data_AF-A0A949J9L3-F1
#
_entry.id   AF-A0A949J9L3-F1
#
_cell.length_a   1.000
_cell.length_b   1.000
_cell.length_c   1.000
_cell.angle_alpha   90.00
_cell.angle_beta   90.00
_cell.angle_gamma   90.00
#
_symmetry.space_group_name_H-M   'P 1'
#
loop_
_entity.id
_entity.type
_entity.pdbx_description
1 polymer ?
#
loop_
_entity_poly.entity_id
_entity_poly.type
_entity_poly.pdbx_seq_one_letter_code
_entity_poly.pdbx_strand_id
1 'polypeptide(L)'
;MDMEKSGALRDLEKEIIANVSLPLRESNLVFGEGNPDCRVMFVGEAPGFNEDRLGRPFVGRGGQLLDKLIQEIGWERKDVYITNIVKRRPPDNRDPLPEEIEKYKPYLTRQIDIINPKVIVCLGRFSMNYFLPLAKITRDHGRVFKIDDRLIFPVYHPAAALRSTQMMETFREDMKKLPKVVSGELVAEALTAMPPMPEAKAKKIATKKPPQKLF
;
A
#
# COMPACT_ATOMS: atom_id res chain seq x y z
N MET A 1 -11.06 7.34 -18.48
CA MET A 1 -10.48 6.09 -17.97
C MET A 1 -9.82 5.42 -19.15
N ASP A 2 -8.50 5.30 -19.09
CA ASP A 2 -7.66 4.72 -20.11
C ASP A 2 -8.03 3.24 -20.30
N MET A 3 -8.52 2.91 -21.50
CA MET A 3 -8.95 1.55 -21.84
C MET A 3 -7.78 0.58 -21.91
N GLU A 4 -6.57 1.07 -22.20
CA GLU A 4 -5.36 0.26 -22.28
C GLU A 4 -4.93 -0.20 -20.88
N LYS A 5 -4.79 0.74 -19.93
CA LYS A 5 -4.45 0.39 -18.54
C LYS A 5 -5.49 -0.51 -17.89
N SER A 6 -6.77 -0.23 -18.14
CA SER A 6 -7.87 -1.07 -17.63
C SER A 6 -7.80 -2.49 -18.22
N GLY A 7 -7.40 -2.63 -19.48
CA GLY A 7 -7.11 -3.93 -20.12
C GLY A 7 -5.95 -4.65 -19.44
N ALA A 8 -4.81 -3.97 -19.30
CA ALA A 8 -3.61 -4.54 -18.69
C ALA A 8 -3.83 -4.98 -17.23
N LEU A 9 -4.61 -4.22 -16.45
CA LEU A 9 -4.99 -4.61 -15.09
C LEU A 9 -5.86 -5.87 -15.06
N ARG A 10 -6.82 -6.01 -15.99
CA ARG A 10 -7.65 -7.22 -16.10
C ARG A 10 -6.82 -8.45 -16.48
N ASP A 11 -5.82 -8.28 -17.35
CA ASP A 11 -4.95 -9.38 -17.73
C ASP A 11 -4.00 -9.79 -16.59
N LEU A 12 -3.51 -8.81 -15.82
CA LEU A 12 -2.76 -9.07 -14.59
C LEU A 12 -3.61 -9.82 -13.55
N GLU A 13 -4.88 -9.45 -13.39
CA GLU A 13 -5.81 -10.14 -12.50
C GLU A 13 -6.01 -11.61 -12.92
N LYS A 14 -6.25 -11.87 -14.21
CA LYS A 14 -6.37 -13.25 -14.75
C LYS A 14 -5.11 -14.07 -14.49
N GLU A 15 -3.93 -13.47 -14.62
CA GLU A 15 -2.66 -14.15 -14.35
C GLU A 15 -2.55 -14.60 -12.89
N ILE A 16 -2.97 -13.75 -11.93
CA ILE A 16 -3.01 -14.10 -10.50
C ILE A 16 -3.98 -15.24 -10.25
N ILE A 17 -5.15 -15.21 -10.89
CA ILE A 17 -6.16 -16.28 -10.77
C ILE A 17 -5.59 -17.61 -11.27
N ALA A 18 -4.93 -17.59 -12.43
CA ALA A 18 -4.36 -18.76 -13.08
C ALA A 18 -3.14 -19.33 -12.35
N ASN A 19 -2.40 -18.52 -11.59
CA ASN A 19 -1.21 -18.99 -10.87
C ASN A 19 -1.57 -19.81 -9.62
N VAL A 20 -1.64 -21.13 -9.79
CA VAL A 20 -1.94 -22.10 -8.71
C VAL A 20 -0.85 -22.21 -7.64
N SER A 21 0.36 -21.68 -7.89
CA SER A 21 1.48 -21.73 -6.94
C SER A 21 1.49 -20.58 -5.93
N LEU A 22 0.58 -19.61 -6.09
CA LEU A 22 0.43 -18.53 -5.11
C LEU A 22 -0.09 -19.06 -3.77
N PRO A 23 0.37 -18.50 -2.64
CA PRO A 23 -0.12 -18.88 -1.32
C PRO A 23 -1.54 -18.35 -1.08
N LEU A 24 -2.16 -18.77 0.02
CA LEU A 24 -3.45 -18.26 0.52
C LEU A 24 -4.64 -18.49 -0.44
N ARG A 25 -4.57 -19.50 -1.31
CA ARG A 25 -5.59 -19.77 -2.35
C ARG A 25 -6.92 -20.28 -1.80
N GLU A 26 -6.97 -20.63 -0.52
CA GLU A 26 -8.19 -20.95 0.23
C GLU A 26 -9.12 -19.73 0.42
N SER A 27 -8.59 -18.51 0.31
CA SER A 27 -9.36 -17.25 0.37
C SER A 27 -9.58 -16.68 -1.03
N ASN A 28 -10.57 -15.81 -1.20
CA ASN A 28 -10.86 -15.11 -2.45
C ASN A 28 -9.78 -14.09 -2.81
N LEU A 29 -9.69 -13.80 -4.11
CA LEU A 29 -8.82 -12.75 -4.62
C LEU A 29 -9.45 -11.39 -4.34
N VAL A 30 -8.64 -10.48 -3.82
CA VAL A 30 -8.94 -9.06 -3.68
C VAL A 30 -7.84 -8.29 -4.40
N PHE A 31 -8.06 -8.09 -5.71
CA PHE A 31 -7.05 -7.56 -6.63
C PHE A 31 -6.70 -6.08 -6.36
N GLY A 32 -7.73 -5.27 -6.15
CA GLY A 32 -7.64 -3.82 -6.10
C GLY A 32 -8.78 -3.20 -6.89
N GLU A 33 -9.15 -1.98 -6.57
CA GLU A 33 -10.19 -1.25 -7.31
C GLU A 33 -9.93 0.25 -7.29
N GLY A 34 -10.54 0.98 -8.24
CA GLY A 34 -10.44 2.42 -8.36
C GLY A 34 -10.06 2.87 -9.76
N ASN A 35 -9.55 4.09 -9.90
CA ASN A 35 -9.18 4.67 -11.18
C ASN A 35 -7.77 4.23 -11.64
N PRO A 36 -7.64 3.55 -12.80
CA PRO A 36 -6.34 3.20 -13.39
C PRO A 36 -5.47 4.41 -13.77
N ASP A 37 -6.07 5.60 -13.89
CA ASP A 37 -5.37 6.87 -14.16
C ASP A 37 -5.19 7.72 -12.90
N CYS A 38 -5.34 7.13 -11.71
CA CYS A 38 -5.20 7.87 -10.47
C CYS A 38 -3.80 8.47 -10.30
N ARG A 39 -3.75 9.64 -9.67
CA ARG A 39 -2.47 10.21 -9.21
C ARG A 39 -2.03 9.63 -7.87
N VAL A 40 -2.95 9.01 -7.13
CA VAL A 40 -2.76 8.50 -5.77
C VAL A 40 -3.25 7.07 -5.68
N MET A 41 -2.34 6.18 -5.26
CA MET A 41 -2.62 4.79 -4.98
C MET A 41 -2.44 4.50 -3.48
N PHE A 42 -3.44 3.90 -2.84
CA PHE A 42 -3.38 3.43 -1.46
C PHE A 42 -3.00 1.95 -1.44
N VAL A 43 -2.00 1.61 -0.63
CA VAL A 43 -1.51 0.24 -0.48
C VAL A 43 -1.56 -0.16 1.00
N GLY A 44 -2.41 -1.14 1.30
CA GLY A 44 -2.47 -1.79 2.60
C GLY A 44 -1.66 -3.08 2.68
N GLU A 45 -1.91 -3.85 3.72
CA GLU A 45 -1.18 -5.07 4.06
C GLU A 45 -1.75 -6.30 3.34
N ALA A 46 -2.96 -6.71 3.72
CA ALA A 46 -3.67 -7.85 3.19
C ALA A 46 -5.20 -7.66 3.37
N PRO A 47 -6.04 -8.43 2.65
CA PRO A 47 -7.49 -8.41 2.84
C PRO A 47 -7.89 -8.95 4.22
N GLY A 48 -8.93 -8.36 4.81
CA GLY A 48 -9.61 -8.90 5.99
C GLY A 48 -10.82 -9.76 5.62
N PHE A 49 -11.58 -10.18 6.64
CA PHE A 49 -12.77 -11.04 6.46
C PHE A 49 -13.81 -10.48 5.48
N ASN A 50 -14.14 -9.18 5.59
CA ASN A 50 -15.16 -8.59 4.71
C ASN A 50 -14.65 -8.40 3.29
N GLU A 51 -13.36 -8.06 3.15
CA GLU A 51 -12.70 -7.92 1.86
C GLU A 51 -12.68 -9.26 1.11
N ASP A 52 -12.27 -10.33 1.81
CA ASP A 52 -12.29 -11.70 1.31
C ASP A 52 -13.69 -12.12 0.85
N ARG A 53 -14.71 -11.90 1.67
CA ARG A 53 -16.09 -12.25 1.32
C ARG A 53 -16.63 -11.50 0.10
N LEU A 54 -16.23 -10.23 -0.08
CA LEU A 54 -16.78 -9.34 -1.11
C LEU A 54 -15.88 -9.22 -2.35
N GLY A 55 -14.65 -9.73 -2.32
CA GLY A 55 -13.67 -9.58 -3.40
C GLY A 55 -13.14 -8.14 -3.58
N ARG A 56 -13.39 -7.25 -2.61
CA ARG A 56 -13.13 -5.80 -2.72
C ARG A 56 -12.23 -5.31 -1.60
N PRO A 57 -11.22 -4.45 -1.87
CA PRO A 57 -10.28 -3.99 -0.84
C PRO A 57 -10.95 -2.98 0.08
N PHE A 58 -10.57 -2.94 1.37
CA PHE A 58 -11.01 -1.89 2.31
C PHE A 58 -12.54 -1.63 2.27
N VAL A 59 -13.35 -2.64 2.57
CA VAL A 59 -14.83 -2.56 2.67
C VAL A 59 -15.35 -2.79 4.09
N GLY A 60 -14.51 -3.28 5.00
CA GLY A 60 -14.79 -3.34 6.43
C GLY A 60 -14.68 -1.97 7.12
N ARG A 61 -14.71 -1.96 8.47
CA ARG A 61 -14.69 -0.71 9.27
C ARG A 61 -13.49 0.19 8.98
N GLY A 62 -12.31 -0.39 8.80
CA GLY A 62 -11.11 0.36 8.43
C GLY A 62 -11.21 0.99 7.04
N GLY A 63 -11.87 0.31 6.11
CA GLY A 63 -12.15 0.83 4.77
C GLY A 63 -13.16 1.96 4.75
N GLN A 64 -14.23 1.84 5.54
CA GLN A 64 -15.21 2.91 5.72
C GLN A 64 -14.57 4.18 6.29
N LEU A 65 -13.64 4.04 7.24
CA LEU A 65 -12.86 5.16 7.74
C LEU A 65 -11.97 5.76 6.65
N LEU A 66 -11.28 4.92 5.87
CA LEU A 66 -10.46 5.38 4.75
C LEU A 66 -11.30 6.18 3.74
N ASP A 67 -12.46 5.66 3.34
CA ASP A 67 -13.37 6.33 2.42
C ASP A 67 -13.83 7.69 2.97
N LYS A 68 -14.19 7.75 4.26
CA LYS A 68 -14.54 9.00 4.94
C LYS A 68 -13.41 10.03 4.88
N LEU A 69 -12.17 9.63 5.13
CA LEU A 69 -11.04 10.55 5.13
C LEU A 69 -10.62 10.98 3.72
N ILE A 70 -10.84 10.14 2.71
CA ILE A 70 -10.71 10.52 1.29
C ILE A 70 -11.76 11.59 0.95
N GLN A 71 -13.00 11.44 1.42
CA GLN A 71 -14.07 12.44 1.26
C GLN A 71 -13.77 13.76 1.98
N GLU A 72 -13.21 13.72 3.18
CA GLU A 72 -12.84 14.93 3.94
C GLU A 72 -11.79 15.80 3.24
N ILE A 73 -10.96 15.22 2.36
CA ILE A 73 -10.00 15.97 1.53
C ILE A 73 -10.54 16.32 0.14
N GLY A 74 -11.84 16.13 -0.10
CA GLY A 74 -12.53 16.51 -1.32
C GLY A 74 -12.39 15.52 -2.48
N TRP A 75 -11.97 14.29 -2.21
CA TRP A 75 -11.87 13.22 -3.22
C TRP A 75 -12.91 12.13 -2.98
N GLU A 76 -13.14 11.31 -3.99
CA GLU A 76 -13.95 10.12 -3.90
C GLU A 76 -13.10 8.87 -4.11
N ARG A 77 -13.61 7.73 -3.67
CA ARG A 77 -12.95 6.43 -3.87
C ARG A 77 -12.63 6.14 -5.35
N LYS A 78 -13.47 6.66 -6.26
CA LYS A 78 -13.27 6.54 -7.71
C LYS A 78 -12.14 7.42 -8.25
N ASP A 79 -11.59 8.36 -7.48
CA ASP A 79 -10.49 9.23 -7.93
C ASP A 79 -9.11 8.62 -7.68
N VAL A 80 -9.08 7.56 -6.86
CA VAL A 80 -7.86 6.91 -6.36
C VAL A 80 -7.88 5.43 -6.72
N TYR A 81 -6.77 4.73 -6.50
CA TYR A 81 -6.72 3.27 -6.61
C TYR A 81 -6.34 2.67 -5.26
N ILE A 82 -7.02 1.61 -4.83
CA ILE A 82 -6.83 1.00 -3.51
C ILE A 82 -6.52 -0.48 -3.69
N THR A 83 -5.46 -0.95 -3.05
CA THR A 83 -5.09 -2.37 -3.03
C THR A 83 -4.26 -2.72 -1.78
N ASN A 84 -3.76 -3.95 -1.72
CA ASN A 84 -2.88 -4.46 -0.66
C ASN A 84 -1.59 -5.04 -1.25
N ILE A 85 -0.57 -5.25 -0.41
CA ILE A 85 0.64 -6.01 -0.79
C ILE A 85 0.28 -7.44 -1.18
N VAL A 86 -0.39 -8.14 -0.26
CA VAL A 86 -0.90 -9.50 -0.47
C VAL A 86 -2.34 -9.41 -0.95
N LYS A 87 -2.73 -10.24 -1.93
CA LYS A 87 -4.04 -10.14 -2.60
C LYS A 87 -5.10 -11.10 -2.07
N ARG A 88 -4.77 -11.95 -1.09
CA ARG A 88 -5.68 -12.91 -0.47
C ARG A 88 -5.55 -12.84 1.04
N ARG A 89 -6.64 -13.09 1.74
CA ARG A 89 -6.70 -13.01 3.21
C ARG A 89 -5.85 -14.13 3.85
N PRO A 90 -4.95 -13.81 4.78
CA PRO A 90 -4.31 -14.82 5.61
C PRO A 90 -5.28 -15.48 6.60
N PRO A 91 -5.10 -16.76 6.96
CA PRO A 91 -5.90 -17.44 7.98
C PRO A 91 -6.04 -16.62 9.26
N ASP A 92 -7.25 -16.56 9.79
CA ASP A 92 -7.58 -15.83 11.03
C ASP A 92 -7.19 -14.33 11.03
N ASN A 93 -7.02 -13.72 9.85
CA ASN A 93 -6.50 -12.35 9.70
C ASN A 93 -5.13 -12.14 10.36
N ARG A 94 -4.28 -13.18 10.43
CA ARG A 94 -2.88 -12.98 10.83
C ARG A 94 -2.16 -12.04 9.86
N ASP A 95 -1.05 -11.48 10.30
CA ASP A 95 -0.14 -10.76 9.42
C ASP A 95 0.39 -11.69 8.29
N PRO A 96 0.61 -11.20 7.06
CA PRO A 96 1.18 -11.99 5.99
C PRO A 96 2.65 -12.32 6.29
N LEU A 97 3.05 -13.54 5.95
CA LEU A 97 4.42 -14.00 6.11
C LEU A 97 5.34 -13.35 5.07
N PRO A 98 6.65 -13.20 5.36
CA PRO A 98 7.60 -12.65 4.39
C PRO A 98 7.59 -13.37 3.05
N GLU A 99 7.50 -14.71 3.03
CA GLU A 99 7.41 -15.51 1.81
C GLU A 99 6.11 -15.26 1.02
N GLU A 100 5.00 -14.95 1.69
CA GLU A 100 3.74 -14.62 1.05
C GLU A 100 3.84 -13.25 0.35
N ILE A 101 4.43 -12.27 1.04
CA ILE A 101 4.73 -10.95 0.48
C ILE A 101 5.61 -11.08 -0.77
N GLU A 102 6.70 -11.85 -0.70
CA GLU A 102 7.62 -12.01 -1.84
C GLU A 102 6.94 -12.68 -3.05
N LYS A 103 5.96 -13.58 -2.84
CA LYS A 103 5.19 -14.20 -3.93
C LYS A 103 4.23 -13.21 -4.61
N TYR A 104 3.68 -12.25 -3.88
CA TYR A 104 2.78 -11.23 -4.44
C TYR A 104 3.49 -9.98 -4.96
N LYS A 105 4.74 -9.76 -4.56
CA LYS A 105 5.57 -8.61 -4.95
C LYS A 105 5.60 -8.35 -6.47
N PRO A 106 5.82 -9.34 -7.36
CA PRO A 106 5.84 -9.08 -8.81
C PRO A 106 4.50 -8.53 -9.35
N TYR A 107 3.38 -8.93 -8.74
CA TYR A 107 2.06 -8.48 -9.13
C TYR A 107 1.77 -7.06 -8.67
N LEU A 108 2.11 -6.71 -7.43
CA LEU A 108 1.96 -5.33 -6.96
C LEU A 108 2.88 -4.39 -7.75
N THR A 109 4.13 -4.78 -8.04
CA THR A 109 5.03 -3.99 -8.88
C THR A 109 4.41 -3.70 -10.25
N ARG A 110 3.96 -4.73 -10.96
CA ARG A 110 3.31 -4.54 -12.27
C ARG A 110 2.02 -3.72 -12.19
N GLN A 111 1.24 -3.87 -11.12
CA GLN A 111 0.05 -3.05 -10.89
C GLN A 111 0.41 -1.56 -10.72
N ILE A 112 1.49 -1.26 -9.98
CA ILE A 112 2.02 0.10 -9.84
C ILE A 112 2.55 0.63 -11.17
N ASP A 113 3.23 -0.19 -11.96
CA ASP A 113 3.78 0.21 -13.26
C ASP A 113 2.69 0.53 -14.27
N ILE A 114 1.64 -0.29 -14.35
CA ILE A 114 0.48 -0.06 -15.22
C ILE A 114 -0.23 1.26 -14.85
N ILE A 115 -0.48 1.48 -13.56
CA ILE A 115 -1.20 2.67 -13.09
C ILE A 115 -0.32 3.92 -13.16
N ASN A 116 0.98 3.75 -12.90
CA ASN A 116 1.99 4.80 -12.81
C ASN A 116 1.59 5.97 -11.88
N PRO A 117 1.22 5.71 -10.60
CA PRO A 117 0.73 6.76 -9.71
C PRO A 117 1.87 7.71 -9.29
N LYS A 118 1.54 8.99 -9.12
CA LYS A 118 2.49 10.00 -8.60
C LYS A 118 2.81 9.75 -7.12
N VAL A 119 1.79 9.38 -6.34
CA VAL A 119 1.90 9.17 -4.89
C VAL A 119 1.40 7.78 -4.53
N ILE A 120 2.18 7.06 -3.73
CA ILE A 120 1.78 5.81 -3.09
C ILE A 120 1.61 6.07 -1.59
N VAL A 121 0.37 5.98 -1.11
CA VAL A 121 0.03 6.10 0.31
C VAL A 121 0.14 4.72 0.96
N CYS A 122 1.08 4.58 1.89
CA CYS A 122 1.32 3.32 2.58
C CYS A 122 0.50 3.27 3.86
N LEU A 123 -0.57 2.47 3.87
CA LEU A 123 -1.43 2.26 5.03
C LEU A 123 -0.77 1.27 6.00
N GLY A 124 -0.06 1.80 6.99
CA GLY A 124 0.57 1.00 8.05
C GLY A 124 1.99 0.51 7.77
N ARG A 125 2.53 -0.24 8.73
CA ARG A 125 3.95 -0.63 8.75
C ARG A 125 4.35 -1.58 7.62
N PHE A 126 3.46 -2.46 7.17
CA PHE A 126 3.81 -3.48 6.18
C PHE A 126 4.00 -2.86 4.80
N SER A 127 3.02 -2.08 4.34
CA SER A 127 3.14 -1.35 3.07
C SER A 127 4.26 -0.32 3.14
N MET A 128 4.43 0.37 4.27
CA MET A 128 5.57 1.27 4.44
C MET A 128 6.90 0.53 4.29
N ASN A 129 7.10 -0.59 5.00
CA ASN A 129 8.36 -1.35 4.95
C ASN A 129 8.62 -2.01 3.59
N TYR A 130 7.57 -2.26 2.79
CA TYR A 130 7.72 -2.74 1.43
C TYR A 130 8.51 -1.75 0.56
N PHE A 131 8.25 -0.44 0.71
CA PHE A 131 8.93 0.62 -0.03
C PHE A 131 10.13 1.21 0.74
N LEU A 132 10.03 1.28 2.07
CA LEU A 132 10.99 1.93 2.97
C LEU A 132 11.42 0.94 4.08
N PRO A 133 12.32 -0.01 3.80
CA PRO A 133 12.66 -1.09 4.74
C PRO A 133 13.21 -0.64 6.10
N LEU A 134 13.71 0.60 6.17
CA LEU A 134 14.34 1.18 7.37
C LEU A 134 13.41 2.11 8.15
N ALA A 135 12.21 2.37 7.62
CA ALA A 135 11.26 3.27 8.23
C ALA A 135 10.62 2.65 9.47
N LYS A 136 10.12 3.50 10.37
CA LYS A 136 9.30 3.12 11.51
C LYS A 136 8.02 3.94 11.44
N ILE A 137 6.87 3.27 11.47
CA ILE A 137 5.58 3.96 11.27
C ILE A 137 5.34 5.02 12.35
N THR A 138 5.83 4.79 13.58
CA THR A 138 5.72 5.74 14.69
C THR A 138 6.58 6.99 14.54
N ARG A 139 7.59 6.97 13.68
CA ARG A 139 8.50 8.09 13.43
C ARG A 139 8.21 8.76 12.08
N ASP A 140 7.90 7.95 11.08
CA ASP A 140 7.97 8.37 9.68
C ASP A 140 6.60 8.62 9.05
N HIS A 141 5.49 8.34 9.75
CA HIS A 141 4.16 8.68 9.25
C HIS A 141 4.04 10.19 8.95
N GLY A 142 3.28 10.54 7.92
CA GLY A 142 3.02 11.93 7.55
C GLY A 142 4.20 12.67 6.92
N ARG A 143 5.34 12.00 6.72
CA ARG A 143 6.50 12.49 5.97
C ARG A 143 6.43 12.00 4.53
N VAL A 144 7.09 12.71 3.61
CA VAL A 144 7.12 12.37 2.19
C VAL A 144 8.51 11.89 1.83
N PHE A 145 8.61 10.73 1.18
CA PHE A 145 9.86 10.18 0.68
C PHE A 145 9.80 10.08 -0.84
N LYS A 146 10.95 10.21 -1.51
CA LYS A 146 11.03 10.01 -2.95
C LYS A 146 11.76 8.71 -3.27
N ILE A 147 11.13 7.86 -4.09
CA ILE A 147 11.71 6.65 -4.66
C ILE A 147 11.52 6.77 -6.17
N ASP A 148 12.62 6.86 -6.92
CA ASP A 148 12.63 7.31 -8.32
C ASP A 148 11.75 8.54 -8.53
N ASP A 149 10.76 8.47 -9.41
CA ASP A 149 9.81 9.54 -9.71
C ASP A 149 8.51 9.46 -8.89
N ARG A 150 8.44 8.53 -7.92
CA ARG A 150 7.26 8.35 -7.07
C ARG A 150 7.47 8.93 -5.68
N LEU A 151 6.40 9.49 -5.14
CA LEU A 151 6.33 9.92 -3.76
C LEU A 151 5.72 8.80 -2.90
N ILE A 152 6.38 8.45 -1.81
CA ILE A 152 5.91 7.48 -0.82
C ILE A 152 5.47 8.25 0.41
N PHE A 153 4.20 8.06 0.79
CA PHE A 153 3.55 8.77 1.88
C PHE A 153 3.00 7.76 2.91
N PRO A 154 3.80 7.35 3.91
CA PRO A 154 3.32 6.45 4.94
C PRO A 154 2.37 7.15 5.91
N VAL A 155 1.32 6.43 6.29
CA VAL A 155 0.32 6.84 7.27
C VAL A 155 -0.07 5.64 8.13
N TYR A 156 -0.64 5.86 9.31
CA TYR A 156 -1.13 4.75 10.12
C TYR A 156 -2.19 3.93 9.39
N HIS A 157 -2.24 2.62 9.68
CA HIS A 157 -3.29 1.77 9.12
C HIS A 157 -4.67 2.20 9.69
N PRO A 158 -5.75 2.25 8.89
CA PRO A 158 -7.07 2.64 9.37
C PRO A 158 -7.58 1.80 10.56
N ALA A 159 -7.25 0.51 10.59
CA ALA A 159 -7.59 -0.36 11.73
C ALA A 159 -6.91 0.05 13.06
N ALA A 160 -5.75 0.72 13.00
CA ALA A 160 -5.09 1.28 14.18
C ALA A 160 -5.75 2.58 14.64
N ALA A 161 -6.14 3.45 13.69
CA ALA A 161 -6.90 4.67 13.94
C ALA A 161 -8.22 4.39 14.67
N LEU A 162 -8.90 3.28 14.34
CA LEU A 162 -10.14 2.88 15.02
C LEU A 162 -9.98 2.49 16.51
N ARG A 163 -8.75 2.27 16.99
CA ARG A 163 -8.51 1.83 18.38
C ARG A 163 -8.37 2.98 19.38
N SER A 164 -8.10 4.20 18.92
CA SER A 164 -7.97 5.35 19.81
C SER A 164 -8.25 6.67 19.10
N THR A 165 -8.86 7.61 19.81
CA THR A 165 -9.14 8.96 19.30
C THR A 165 -7.87 9.68 18.85
N GLN A 166 -6.76 9.52 19.59
CA GLN A 166 -5.50 10.14 19.22
C GLN A 166 -4.97 9.61 17.87
N MET A 167 -4.94 8.28 17.67
CA MET A 167 -4.51 7.71 16.40
C MET A 167 -5.44 8.07 15.24
N MET A 168 -6.74 8.21 15.52
CA MET A 168 -7.69 8.70 14.54
C MET A 168 -7.36 10.13 14.10
N GLU A 169 -7.16 11.06 15.04
CA GLU A 169 -6.82 12.44 14.68
C GLU A 169 -5.46 12.54 13.99
N THR A 170 -4.45 11.80 14.43
CA THR A 170 -3.17 11.74 13.72
C THR A 170 -3.33 11.23 12.28
N PHE A 171 -4.14 10.19 12.06
CA PHE A 171 -4.41 9.69 10.71
C PHE A 171 -5.15 10.74 9.85
N ARG A 172 -6.12 11.45 10.42
CA ARG A 172 -6.82 12.56 9.76
C ARG A 172 -5.88 13.68 9.35
N GLU A 173 -4.99 14.08 10.25
CA GLU A 173 -4.00 15.14 10.02
C GLU A 173 -3.04 14.78 8.90
N ASP A 174 -2.58 13.53 8.83
CA ASP A 174 -1.75 13.06 7.73
C ASP A 174 -2.53 13.04 6.41
N MET A 175 -3.78 12.57 6.42
CA MET A 175 -4.63 12.60 5.21
C MET A 175 -4.83 14.02 4.69
N LYS A 176 -4.99 15.03 5.56
CA LYS A 176 -5.09 16.45 5.18
C LYS A 176 -3.83 17.00 4.48
N LYS A 177 -2.66 16.37 4.65
CA LYS A 177 -1.43 16.74 3.95
C LYS A 177 -1.42 16.22 2.51
N LEU A 178 -2.16 15.15 2.21
CA LEU A 178 -2.08 14.42 0.94
C LEU A 178 -2.34 15.31 -0.31
N PRO A 179 -3.30 16.25 -0.32
CA PRO A 179 -3.44 17.19 -1.44
C PRO A 179 -2.18 18.02 -1.72
N LYS A 180 -1.47 18.44 -0.66
CA LYS A 180 -0.21 19.19 -0.75
C LYS A 180 0.95 18.33 -1.25
N VAL A 181 0.95 17.04 -0.90
CA VAL A 181 1.91 16.07 -1.47
C VAL A 181 1.68 15.93 -2.98
N VAL A 182 0.41 15.84 -3.40
CA VAL A 182 0.05 15.72 -4.81
C VAL A 182 0.38 16.98 -5.61
N SER A 183 0.12 18.18 -5.06
CA SER A 183 0.47 19.46 -5.69
C SER A 183 1.98 19.72 -5.73
N GLY A 184 2.75 19.10 -4.83
CA GLY A 184 4.20 19.28 -4.73
C GLY A 184 4.62 20.39 -3.77
N GLU A 185 3.68 20.92 -2.97
CA GLU A 185 3.95 21.90 -1.92
C GLU A 185 4.75 21.32 -0.75
N LEU A 186 4.64 20.01 -0.50
CA LEU A 186 5.43 19.31 0.51
C LEU A 186 6.71 18.74 -0.12
N VAL A 187 7.86 19.15 0.43
CA VAL A 187 9.17 18.72 -0.03
C VAL A 187 9.40 17.25 0.36
N ALA A 188 9.76 16.43 -0.64
CA ALA A 188 10.14 15.06 -0.40
C ALA A 188 11.53 14.99 0.24
N GLU A 189 11.66 14.19 1.28
CA GLU A 189 12.94 13.89 1.89
C GLU A 189 13.72 12.88 1.05
N ALA A 190 15.04 13.08 0.97
CA ALA A 190 15.92 12.09 0.37
C ALA A 190 15.97 10.82 1.24
N LEU A 191 15.93 9.64 0.62
CA LEU A 191 16.11 8.35 1.31
C LEU A 191 17.38 8.30 2.17
N THR A 192 18.43 9.04 1.79
CA THR A 192 19.70 9.15 2.51
C THR A 192 19.59 9.86 3.86
N ALA A 193 18.50 10.59 4.12
CA ALA A 193 18.21 11.22 5.40
C ALA A 193 17.61 10.25 6.44
N MET A 194 17.32 9.00 6.06
CA MET A 194 16.89 7.97 7.01
C MET A 194 18.09 7.52 7.85
N PRO A 195 17.96 7.44 9.19
CA PRO A 195 19.08 7.07 10.05
C PRO A 195 19.62 5.67 9.69
N PRO A 196 20.94 5.46 9.76
CA PRO A 196 21.56 4.20 9.38
C PRO A 196 21.03 3.04 10.23
N MET A 197 21.00 1.85 9.62
CA MET A 197 20.54 0.63 10.29
C MET A 197 21.39 0.31 11.53
N PRO A 198 20.77 -0.16 12.64
CA PRO A 198 21.50 -0.90 13.65
C PRO A 198 22.14 -2.15 13.03
N GLU A 199 23.42 -2.39 13.30
CA GLU A 199 24.25 -3.45 12.66
C GLU A 199 23.60 -4.84 12.67
N ALA A 200 22.83 -5.16 13.70
CA ALA A 200 22.12 -6.43 13.85
C ALA A 200 21.03 -6.66 12.78
N LYS A 201 20.40 -5.60 12.27
CA LYS A 201 19.43 -5.69 11.17
C LYS A 201 20.10 -5.67 9.79
N ALA A 202 21.24 -4.98 9.65
CA ALA A 202 22.01 -4.97 8.41
C ALA A 202 22.49 -6.40 8.05
N LYS A 203 22.97 -7.18 9.02
CA LYS A 203 23.40 -8.57 8.81
C LYS A 203 22.26 -9.52 8.38
N LYS A 204 21.04 -9.35 8.91
CA LYS A 204 19.85 -10.14 8.50
C LYS A 204 19.32 -9.78 7.11
N ILE A 205 19.53 -8.55 6.65
CA ILE A 205 19.16 -8.12 5.30
C ILE A 205 20.26 -8.48 4.30
N ALA A 206 21.54 -8.39 4.67
CA ALA A 206 22.67 -8.78 3.81
C ALA A 206 22.74 -10.29 3.51
N THR A 207 22.16 -11.15 4.36
CA THR A 207 21.99 -12.59 4.09
C THR A 207 20.77 -12.92 3.22
N LYS A 208 19.87 -11.95 2.99
CA LYS A 208 18.85 -12.05 1.96
C LYS A 208 19.50 -11.55 0.67
N LYS A 209 19.46 -12.37 -0.38
CA LYS A 209 19.86 -11.95 -1.73
C LYS A 209 19.23 -10.56 -1.96
N PRO A 210 19.99 -9.55 -2.40
CA PRO A 210 19.41 -8.24 -2.67
C PRO A 210 18.17 -8.45 -3.53
N PRO A 211 17.05 -7.75 -3.29
CA PRO A 211 15.98 -7.76 -4.25
C PRO A 211 16.63 -7.45 -5.60
N GLN A 212 16.45 -8.36 -6.57
CA GLN A 212 16.80 -8.07 -7.95
C GLN A 212 16.17 -6.71 -8.23
N LYS A 213 17.04 -5.73 -8.52
CA LYS A 213 16.74 -4.34 -8.82
C LYS A 213 15.24 -4.06 -8.93
N LEU A 214 14.65 -3.53 -7.85
CA LEU A 214 13.77 -2.40 -8.09
C LEU A 214 14.74 -1.33 -8.62
N PHE A 215 14.51 -0.88 -9.86
CA PHE A 215 15.32 0.06 -10.66
C PHE A 215 16.35 -0.61 -11.60
#